data_AF-A0A9D9PCV3-F1
#
_entry.id   AF-A0A9D9PCV3-F1
#
_cell.length_a   1.000
_cell.length_b   1.000
_cell.length_c   1.000
_cell.angle_alpha   90.00
_cell.angle_beta   90.00
_cell.angle_gamma   90.00
#
_symmetry.space_group_name_H-M   'P 1'
#
loop_
_entity.id
_entity.type
_entity.pdbx_description
1 polymer ?
#
loop_
_entity_poly.entity_id
_entity_poly.type
_entity_poly.pdbx_seq_one_letter_code
_entity_poly.pdbx_strand_id
1 'polypeptide(L)'
;MLRLILLQKLFNLSDEELEYQVNDRLSFTKFLHLGLKDIIPDATTIWLFREQLTKQGLIEGLIEGLFNRFDDHLRARGYKAEEGQIVDAILVSVPQQRNS
;
A
#
# COMPACT_ATOMS: atom_id res chain seq x y z
N MET A 1 6.68 -5.27 8.36
CA MET A 1 7.41 -5.36 7.09
C MET A 1 6.63 -6.04 5.96
N LEU A 2 6.22 -7.31 6.02
CA LEU A 2 5.52 -7.95 4.87
C LEU A 2 4.23 -7.24 4.41
N ARG A 3 3.44 -6.71 5.35
CA ARG A 3 2.23 -5.92 5.02
C ARG A 3 2.56 -4.61 4.28
N LEU A 4 3.74 -4.03 4.52
CA LEU A 4 4.23 -2.86 3.78
C LEU A 4 4.50 -3.24 2.33
N ILE A 5 5.20 -4.36 2.10
CA ILE A 5 5.45 -4.89 0.74
C ILE A 5 4.14 -5.22 0.02
N LEU A 6 3.13 -5.73 0.73
CA LEU A 6 1.82 -5.97 0.14
C LEU A 6 1.15 -4.66 -0.32
N LEU A 7 1.13 -3.63 0.53
CA LEU A 7 0.62 -2.30 0.15
C LEU A 7 1.40 -1.71 -1.03
N GLN A 8 2.72 -1.82 -0.98
CA GLN A 8 3.62 -1.36 -2.03
C GLN A 8 3.23 -1.93 -3.39
N LYS A 9 3.02 -3.25 -3.44
CA LYS A 9 2.69 -3.95 -4.69
C LYS A 9 1.24 -3.72 -5.13
N LEU A 10 0.27 -3.68 -4.20
CA LEU A 10 -1.14 -3.42 -4.52
C LEU A 10 -1.36 -2.03 -5.15
N PHE A 11 -0.64 -1.04 -4.64
CA PHE A 11 -0.78 0.35 -5.05
C PHE A 11 0.34 0.83 -5.99
N ASN A 12 1.24 -0.06 -6.37
CA ASN A 12 2.43 0.20 -7.18
C ASN A 12 3.26 1.41 -6.70
N LEU A 13 3.56 1.44 -5.40
CA LEU A 13 4.26 2.55 -4.74
C LEU A 13 5.78 2.33 -4.72
N SER A 14 6.55 3.41 -4.84
CA SER A 14 7.96 3.41 -4.45
C SER A 14 8.14 3.31 -2.93
N ASP A 15 9.37 3.05 -2.47
CA ASP A 15 9.66 2.98 -1.02
C ASP A 15 9.37 4.33 -0.33
N GLU A 16 9.67 5.46 -1.00
CA GLU A 16 9.38 6.82 -0.52
C GLU A 16 7.88 7.13 -0.50
N GLU A 17 7.16 6.79 -1.59
CA GLU A 17 5.70 6.96 -1.62
C GLU A 17 5.02 6.09 -0.57
N LEU A 18 5.51 4.88 -0.31
CA LEU A 18 4.96 4.02 0.72
C LEU A 18 5.11 4.64 2.12
N GLU A 19 6.30 5.16 2.45
CA GLU A 19 6.53 5.88 3.69
C GLU A 19 5.57 7.07 3.83
N TYR A 20 5.45 7.88 2.77
CA TYR A 20 4.57 9.04 2.75
C TYR A 20 3.09 8.65 2.96
N GLN A 21 2.60 7.68 2.18
CA GLN A 21 1.19 7.25 2.24
C GLN A 21 0.84 6.58 3.58
N VAL A 22 1.78 5.88 4.21
CA VAL A 22 1.56 5.27 5.54
C VAL A 22 1.50 6.31 6.65
N ASN A 23 2.26 7.39 6.54
CA ASN A 23 2.19 8.53 7.45
C ASN A 23 0.89 9.33 7.29
N ASP A 24 0.40 9.48 6.07
CA ASP A 24 -0.80 10.29 5.78
C ASP A 24 -2.12 9.53 6.03
N ARG A 25 -2.18 8.23 5.67
CA ARG A 25 -3.44 7.49 5.61
C ARG A 25 -3.66 6.58 6.82
N LEU A 26 -4.66 6.94 7.64
CA LEU A 26 -5.13 6.08 8.74
C LEU A 26 -5.55 4.68 8.30
N SER A 27 -6.05 4.50 7.07
CA SER A 27 -6.40 3.19 6.54
C SER A 27 -5.16 2.29 6.41
N PHE A 28 -4.02 2.85 5.99
CA PHE A 28 -2.76 2.14 5.88
C PHE A 28 -2.18 1.84 7.24
N THR A 29 -2.18 2.81 8.16
CA THR A 29 -1.75 2.61 9.55
C THR A 29 -2.55 1.50 10.23
N LYS A 30 -3.88 1.49 10.06
CA LYS A 30 -4.78 0.42 10.55
C LYS A 30 -4.47 -0.94 9.91
N PHE A 31 -4.27 -0.99 8.60
CA PHE A 31 -3.92 -2.24 7.90
C PHE A 31 -2.60 -2.82 8.41
N LEU A 32 -1.60 -1.96 8.64
CA LEU A 32 -0.30 -2.34 9.20
C LEU A 32 -0.36 -2.74 10.67
N HIS A 33 -1.46 -2.43 11.37
CA HIS A 33 -1.65 -2.56 12.82
C HIS A 33 -0.67 -1.68 13.61
N LEU A 34 -0.40 -0.49 13.09
CA LEU A 34 0.38 0.54 13.77
C LEU A 34 -0.59 1.47 14.53
N GLY A 35 -0.19 1.88 15.73
CA GLY A 35 -0.80 2.95 16.49
C GLY A 35 -0.31 4.33 16.05
N LEU A 36 -1.02 5.39 16.46
CA LEU A 36 -0.67 6.79 16.10
C LEU A 36 0.69 7.26 16.61
N LYS A 37 1.28 6.56 17.58
CA LYS A 37 2.58 6.87 18.16
C LYS A 37 3.68 5.90 17.73
N ASP A 38 3.33 4.90 16.93
CA ASP A 38 4.29 3.89 16.52
C ASP A 38 5.18 4.46 15.42
N ILE A 39 6.45 4.05 15.45
CA ILE A 39 7.44 4.50 14.48
C ILE A 39 7.16 3.78 13.17
N ILE A 40 6.90 4.56 12.12
CA ILE A 40 6.75 4.06 10.76
C ILE A 40 8.17 3.84 10.20
N PRO A 41 8.44 2.67 9.58
CA PRO A 41 9.72 2.44 8.91
C PRO A 41 9.93 3.44 7.77
N ASP A 42 11.11 4.05 7.73
CA ASP A 42 11.51 4.90 6.61
C ASP A 42 11.75 4.08 5.32
N ALA A 43 11.81 4.78 4.19
CA ALA A 43 12.05 4.20 2.87
C ALA A 43 13.35 3.36 2.84
N THR A 44 14.38 3.80 3.56
CA THR A 44 15.66 3.07 3.64
C THR A 44 15.50 1.72 4.34
N THR A 45 14.71 1.68 5.40
CA THR A 45 14.41 0.46 6.15
C THR A 45 13.58 -0.51 5.31
N ILE A 46 12.61 0.01 4.56
CA ILE A 46 11.81 -0.78 3.60
C ILE A 46 12.73 -1.38 2.53
N TRP A 47 13.60 -0.57 1.95
CA TRP A 47 14.57 -1.00 0.95
C TRP A 47 15.52 -2.07 1.51
N LEU A 48 16.11 -1.86 2.68
CA LEU A 48 17.00 -2.83 3.33
C LEU A 48 16.31 -4.19 3.55
N PHE A 49 15.05 -4.17 3.98
CA PHE A 49 14.27 -5.38 4.16
C PHE A 49 14.05 -6.13 2.84
N ARG A 50 13.71 -5.41 1.75
CA ARG A 50 13.60 -6.01 0.42
C ARG A 50 14.93 -6.57 -0.06
N GLU A 51 16.00 -5.80 0.07
CA GLU A 51 17.34 -6.20 -0.34
C GLU A 51 17.80 -7.48 0.39
N GLN A 52 17.50 -7.61 1.67
CA GLN A 52 17.76 -8.84 2.44
C GLN A 52 16.99 -10.05 1.88
N LEU A 53 15.72 -9.88 1.54
CA LEU A 53 14.91 -10.94 0.93
C LEU A 53 15.41 -11.31 -0.48
N THR A 54 15.84 -10.33 -1.27
CA THR A 54 16.42 -10.54 -2.60
C THR A 54 17.72 -11.34 -2.50
N LYS A 55 18.62 -10.97 -1.59
CA LYS A 55 19.90 -11.69 -1.38
C LYS A 55 19.71 -13.14 -0.96
N GLN A 56 18.60 -13.46 -0.30
CA GLN A 56 18.26 -14.82 0.09
C GLN A 56 17.52 -15.60 -1.00
N GLY A 57 17.24 -14.99 -2.15
CA GLY A 57 16.45 -15.60 -3.24
C GLY A 57 14.99 -15.86 -2.86
N LEU A 58 14.51 -15.23 -1.78
CA LEU A 58 13.17 -15.47 -1.24
C LEU A 58 12.15 -14.50 -1.81
N ILE A 59 12.57 -13.36 -2.36
CA ILE A 59 11.67 -12.27 -2.67
C ILE A 59 10.60 -12.65 -3.71
N GLU A 60 10.97 -13.37 -4.77
CA GLU A 60 10.04 -13.76 -5.84
C GLU A 60 8.99 -14.73 -5.30
N GLY A 61 9.40 -15.87 -4.74
CA GLY A 61 8.47 -16.88 -4.22
C GLY A 61 7.66 -16.41 -3.01
N LEU A 62 8.23 -15.54 -2.17
CA LEU A 62 7.52 -14.99 -1.01
C LEU A 62 6.46 -13.98 -1.44
N ILE A 63 6.78 -13.06 -2.36
CA ILE A 63 5.81 -12.08 -2.85
C ILE A 63 4.66 -12.79 -3.56
N GLU A 64 4.97 -13.71 -4.48
CA GLU A 64 3.95 -14.50 -5.18
C GLU A 64 3.09 -15.32 -4.21
N GLY A 65 3.71 -16.06 -3.29
CA GLY A 65 2.99 -16.87 -2.30
C GLY A 65 2.12 -16.04 -1.36
N LEU A 66 2.60 -14.86 -0.94
CA LEU A 66 1.85 -13.93 -0.11
C LEU A 66 0.66 -13.34 -0.88
N PHE A 67 0.87 -12.90 -2.13
CA PHE A 67 -0.18 -12.34 -2.97
C PHE A 67 -1.26 -13.36 -3.32
N ASN A 68 -0.87 -14.58 -3.69
CA ASN A 68 -1.83 -15.64 -3.99
C ASN A 68 -2.72 -15.95 -2.77
N ARG A 69 -2.10 -16.09 -1.58
CA ARG A 69 -2.86 -16.29 -0.34
C ARG A 69 -3.78 -15.11 -0.01
N PHE A 70 -3.32 -13.89 -0.27
CA PHE A 70 -4.11 -12.69 -0.06
C PHE A 70 -5.30 -12.62 -1.02
N ASP A 71 -5.09 -12.90 -2.30
CA ASP A 71 -6.14 -12.93 -3.32
C ASP A 71 -7.16 -14.04 -3.05
N ASP A 72 -6.72 -15.25 -2.68
CA ASP A 72 -7.60 -16.34 -2.26
C ASP A 72 -8.49 -15.94 -1.07
N HIS A 73 -7.92 -15.22 -0.09
CA HIS A 73 -8.64 -14.73 1.07
C HIS A 73 -9.70 -13.68 0.72
N LEU A 74 -9.41 -12.83 -0.26
CA LEU A 74 -10.36 -11.84 -0.78
C LEU A 74 -11.46 -12.51 -1.60
N ARG A 75 -11.11 -13.43 -2.50
CA ARG A 75 -12.05 -14.18 -3.35
C ARG A 75 -13.01 -15.01 -2.51
N ALA A 76 -12.54 -15.64 -1.44
CA ALA A 76 -13.39 -16.36 -0.50
C ALA A 76 -14.46 -15.46 0.17
N ARG A 77 -14.26 -14.14 0.17
CA ARG A 77 -15.22 -13.14 0.67
C ARG A 77 -15.95 -12.38 -0.45
N GLY A 78 -15.78 -12.77 -1.70
CA GLY A 78 -16.39 -12.11 -2.85
C GLY A 78 -15.71 -10.81 -3.29
N TYR A 79 -14.47 -10.57 -2.83
CA TYR A 79 -13.65 -9.43 -3.25
C TYR A 79 -12.56 -9.88 -4.22
N LYS A 80 -12.09 -8.94 -5.04
CA LYS A 80 -10.92 -9.11 -5.91
C LYS A 80 -10.00 -7.91 -5.70
N ALA A 81 -8.73 -8.15 -5.40
CA ALA A 81 -7.75 -7.07 -5.43
C ALA A 81 -7.37 -6.79 -6.88
N GLU A 82 -7.49 -5.54 -7.31
CA GLU A 82 -6.92 -5.09 -8.57
C GLU A 82 -5.70 -4.24 -8.27
N GLU A 83 -4.57 -4.53 -8.92
CA GLU A 83 -3.41 -3.67 -8.88
C GLU A 83 -3.77 -2.33 -9.55
N GLY A 84 -3.49 -1.22 -8.88
CA GLY A 84 -3.85 0.11 -9.38
C GLY A 84 -3.00 1.21 -8.77
N GLN A 85 -2.91 2.33 -9.47
CA GLN A 85 -2.18 3.49 -8.97
C GLN A 85 -3.12 4.38 -8.15
N ILE A 86 -2.62 4.90 -7.02
CA ILE A 86 -3.35 5.91 -6.24
C ILE A 86 -3.26 7.23 -7.00
N VAL A 87 -4.40 7.79 -7.38
CA VAL A 87 -4.50 9.09 -8.06
C VAL A 87 -5.30 10.03 -7.17
N ASP A 88 -4.80 11.26 -6.97
CA ASP A 88 -5.53 12.28 -6.21
C ASP A 88 -6.58 12.95 -7.09
N ALA A 89 -7.74 13.27 -6.51
CA ALA A 89 -8.84 13.92 -7.21
C ALA A 89 -9.28 15.15 -6.42
N ILE A 90 -9.20 16.32 -7.05
CA ILE A 90 -9.60 17.59 -6.45
C ILE A 90 -11.03 17.91 -6.87
N LEU A 91 -11.90 18.20 -5.90
CA LEU A 91 -13.22 18.75 -6.18
C LEU A 91 -13.09 20.20 -6.66
N VAL A 92 -13.50 20.46 -7.90
CA VAL A 92 -13.53 21.82 -8.46
C VAL A 92 -14.95 22.36 -8.37
N SER A 93 -15.12 23.54 -7.77
CA SER A 93 -16.41 24.23 -7.72
C SER A 93 -16.83 24.67 -9.12
N VAL A 94 -18.01 24.22 -9.57
CA VAL A 94 -18.61 24.71 -10.81
C VAL A 94 -19.28 26.08 -10.59
N PRO A 95 -19.23 27.00 -11.57
CA PRO A 95 -19.91 28.29 -11.46
C PRO A 95 -21.43 28.08 -11.32
N GLN A 96 -22.00 28.65 -10.26
CA GLN A 96 -23.45 28.61 -10.03
C GLN A 96 -24.14 29.67 -10.91
N GLN A 97 -24.79 29.22 -11.98
CA GLN A 97 -25.61 30.10 -12.81
C GLN A 97 -26.90 30.47 -12.05
N ARG A 98 -27.01 31.74 -11.64
CA ARG A 98 -28.28 32.29 -11.14
C ARG A 98 -29.10 32.71 -12.35
N ASN A 99 -30.12 31.92 -12.70
CA ASN A 99 -31.15 32.38 -13.62
C ASN A 99 -32.01 33.40 -12.85
N SER A 100 -31.79 34.68 -13.15
CA SER A 100 -32.75 35.74 -12.87
C SER A 100 -33.92 35.65 -13.84
#